data_AF-A0A3D2W6F7-F1
#
_entry.id   AF-A0A3D2W6F7-F1
#
_cell.length_a   1.000
_cell.length_b   1.000
_cell.length_c   1.000
_cell.angle_alpha   90.00
_cell.angle_beta   90.00
_cell.angle_gamma   90.00
#
_symmetry.space_group_name_H-M   'P 1'
#
loop_
_entity.id
_entity.type
_entity.pdbx_description
1 polymer ?
#
loop_
_entity_poly.entity_id
_entity_poly.type
_entity_poly.pdbx_seq_one_letter_code
_entity_poly.pdbx_strand_id
1 'polypeptide(L)' 'HMNVFDDIRYYKGHVLLVHGTDDQIVSYGYSLAAESVYQRNGADVTLKLIENAPHGFRSKDFDVSCEIIASWLKGLQ' A
#
# COMPACT_ATOMS: atom_id res chain seq x y z
N HIS A 1 18.23 -3.63 -15.08
CA HIS A 1 16.92 -3.71 -14.43
C HIS A 1 17.13 -3.64 -12.93
N MET A 2 16.52 -2.67 -12.26
CA MET A 2 16.55 -2.53 -10.81
C MET A 2 15.38 -3.30 -10.21
N ASN A 3 15.61 -4.08 -9.16
CA ASN A 3 14.55 -4.77 -8.44
C ASN A 3 14.11 -3.87 -7.28
N VAL A 4 12.97 -3.21 -7.43
CA VAL A 4 12.45 -2.27 -6.43
C VAL A 4 12.25 -2.91 -5.05
N PHE A 5 12.06 -4.23 -4.98
CA PHE A 5 11.94 -4.96 -3.71
C PHE A 5 13.26 -5.02 -2.93
N ASP A 6 14.41 -4.97 -3.62
CA ASP A 6 15.72 -4.94 -2.96
C ASP A 6 16.02 -3.57 -2.35
N ASP A 7 15.41 -2.51 -2.87
CA ASP A 7 15.62 -1.15 -2.38
C ASP A 7 14.76 -0.85 -1.14
N ILE A 8 13.49 -1.28 -1.16
CA ILE A 8 12.56 -0.98 -0.06
C ILE A 8 12.88 -1.74 1.24
N ARG A 9 13.61 -2.86 1.17
CA ARG A 9 13.88 -3.75 2.32
C ARG A 9 14.64 -3.07 3.47
N TYR A 10 15.34 -1.96 3.18
CA TYR A 10 16.13 -1.26 4.18
C TYR A 10 15.30 -0.30 5.04
N TYR A 11 14.12 0.12 4.59
CA TYR A 11 13.25 0.97 5.39
C TYR A 11 12.63 0.17 6.54
N LYS A 12 12.69 0.73 7.76
CA LYS A 12 12.24 0.09 9.02
C LYS A 12 11.13 0.87 9.75
N GLY A 13 10.66 1.97 9.16
CA GLY A 13 9.63 2.82 9.76
C GLY A 13 8.22 2.28 9.52
N HIS A 14 7.24 3.13 9.80
CA HIS A 14 5.84 2.86 9.49
C HIS A 14 5.59 3.02 7.98
N VAL A 15 4.86 2.06 7.40
CA VAL A 15 4.49 2.03 5.97
C VAL A 15 2.99 1.77 5.84
N LEU A 16 2.32 2.57 5.02
CA LEU A 16 0.97 2.29 4.54
C LEU A 16 1.03 1.97 3.04
N LEU A 17 0.47 0.84 2.66
CA LEU A 17 0.21 0.47 1.27
C LEU A 17 -1.30 0.54 1.03
N VAL A 18 -1.72 1.26 -0.02
CA VAL A 18 -3.14 1.34 -0.44
C VAL A 18 -3.21 0.92 -1.90
N HIS A 19 -4.04 -0.08 -2.23
CA HIS A 19 -4.14 -0.62 -3.59
C HIS A 19 -5.58 -1.03 -3.93
N GLY A 20 -6.03 -0.76 -5.16
CA GLY A 20 -7.33 -1.24 -5.65
C GLY A 20 -7.27 -2.68 -6.17
N THR A 21 -8.27 -3.52 -5.87
CA THR A 21 -8.22 -4.93 -6.29
C THR A 21 -8.46 -5.15 -7.78
N ASP A 22 -9.09 -4.18 -8.47
CA ASP A 22 -9.37 -4.20 -9.91
C ASP A 22 -8.36 -3.39 -10.73
N ASP A 23 -7.19 -3.08 -10.15
CA ASP A 23 -6.09 -2.44 -10.87
C ASP A 23 -5.54 -3.35 -11.99
N GLN A 24 -5.94 -3.03 -13.24
CA GLN A 24 -5.51 -3.74 -14.45
C GLN A 24 -4.16 -3.27 -15.00
N ILE A 25 -3.55 -2.23 -14.42
CA ILE A 25 -2.26 -1.68 -14.87
C ILE A 25 -1.14 -2.24 -13.98
N VAL A 26 -1.34 -2.22 -12.67
CA VAL A 26 -0.42 -2.75 -11.67
C VAL A 26 -1.20 -3.67 -10.74
N SER A 27 -1.01 -4.98 -10.89
CA SER A 27 -1.67 -5.96 -10.02
C SER A 27 -1.38 -5.67 -8.55
N TYR A 28 -2.41 -5.73 -7.69
CA TYR A 28 -2.28 -5.60 -6.24
C TYR A 28 -1.34 -6.66 -5.63
N GLY A 29 -1.01 -7.73 -6.37
CA GLY A 29 0.03 -8.70 -6.00
C GLY A 29 1.40 -8.06 -5.75
N TYR A 30 1.71 -6.92 -6.38
CA TYR A 30 2.92 -6.14 -6.07
C TYR A 30 2.87 -5.56 -4.66
N SER A 31 1.71 -5.11 -4.20
CA SER A 31 1.51 -4.61 -2.83
C SER A 31 1.60 -5.74 -1.80
N LEU A 32 1.08 -6.94 -2.11
CA LEU A 32 1.29 -8.13 -1.27
C LEU A 32 2.79 -8.50 -1.16
N ALA A 33 3.51 -8.45 -2.29
CA ALA A 33 4.95 -8.71 -2.30
C ALA A 33 5.73 -7.65 -1.49
N ALA A 34 5.38 -6.37 -1.65
CA ALA A 34 5.98 -5.27 -0.90
C ALA A 34 5.71 -5.38 0.60
N GLU A 35 4.47 -5.69 1.00
CA GLU A 35 4.11 -5.95 2.40
C GLU A 35 4.98 -7.07 2.98
N SER A 36 5.11 -8.19 2.29
CA SER A 36 5.96 -9.30 2.72
C SER A 36 7.44 -8.90 2.85
N VAL A 37 7.95 -8.04 1.97
CA VAL A 37 9.32 -7.53 2.06
C VAL A 37 9.48 -6.63 3.29
N TYR A 38 8.59 -5.66 3.49
CA TYR A 38 8.62 -4.77 4.66
C TYR A 38 8.50 -5.55 5.98
N GLN A 39 7.53 -6.44 6.10
CA GLN A 39 7.31 -7.26 7.30
C GLN A 39 8.54 -8.11 7.65
N ARG A 40 9.08 -8.87 6.68
CA ARG A 40 10.27 -9.70 6.90
C ARG A 40 11.51 -8.91 7.29
N ASN A 41 11.52 -7.62 6.96
CA ASN A 41 12.62 -6.73 7.24
C ASN A 41 12.37 -5.84 8.46
N GLY A 42 11.29 -6.04 9.22
CA GLY A 42 11.07 -5.34 10.48
C GLY A 42 10.54 -3.91 10.35
N ALA A 43 9.95 -3.55 9.21
CA ALA A 43 9.10 -2.38 9.13
C ALA A 43 7.70 -2.68 9.71
N ASP A 44 7.06 -1.66 10.27
CA ASP A 44 5.65 -1.73 10.65
C ASP A 44 4.80 -1.33 9.45
N VAL A 45 4.31 -2.33 8.71
CA VAL A 45 3.57 -2.12 7.46
C VAL A 45 2.11 -2.52 7.61
N THR A 46 1.24 -1.68 7.06
CA THR A 46 -0.19 -1.94 6.91
C THR A 46 -0.56 -1.94 5.44
N LEU A 47 -1.20 -3.00 4.95
CA LEU A 47 -1.83 -3.03 3.64
C LEU A 47 -3.34 -2.79 3.74
N LYS A 48 -3.86 -1.90 2.89
CA LYS A 48 -5.30 -1.66 2.69
C LYS A 48 -5.66 -1.86 1.23
N LEU A 49 -6.50 -2.86 0.99
CA LEU A 49 -7.07 -3.13 -0.32
C LEU A 49 -8.45 -2.48 -0.43
N ILE A 50 -8.68 -1.75 -1.52
CA ILE A 50 -10.00 -1.17 -1.84
C ILE A 50 -10.66 -2.08 -2.88
N GLU A 51 -11.73 -2.75 -2.46
CA GLU A 51 -12.42 -3.77 -3.26
C GLU A 51 -13.07 -3.18 -4.53
N ASN A 52 -12.84 -3.81 -5.68
CA ASN A 52 -13.28 -3.37 -7.02
C ASN A 52 -12.74 -2.00 -7.47
N ALA A 53 -11.78 -1.41 -6.74
CA ALA A 53 -11.22 -0.12 -7.12
C ALA A 53 -10.17 -0.28 -8.24
N PRO A 54 -10.14 0.64 -9.22
CA PRO A 54 -9.18 0.61 -10.33
C PRO A 54 -7.82 1.22 -9.91
N HIS A 55 -6.88 1.30 -10.86
CA HIS A 55 -5.54 1.89 -10.66
C HIS A 55 -5.58 3.32 -10.10
N GLY A 56 -6.45 4.17 -10.64
CA GLY A 56 -6.62 5.55 -10.21
C GLY A 56 -7.90 5.70 -9.41
N PHE A 57 -7.79 6.07 -8.13
CA PHE A 57 -8.96 6.28 -7.28
C PHE A 57 -9.71 7.55 -7.70
N ARG A 58 -11.00 7.40 -7.99
CA ARG A 58 -11.90 8.49 -8.39
C ARG A 58 -13.21 8.39 -7.61
N SER A 59 -13.90 9.52 -7.46
CA SER A 59 -15.20 9.58 -6.78
C SER A 59 -15.15 8.85 -5.42
N LYS A 60 -15.99 7.84 -5.19
CA LYS A 60 -16.04 7.10 -3.93
C LYS A 60 -14.69 6.48 -3.54
N ASP A 61 -13.94 5.93 -4.48
CA ASP A 61 -12.65 5.28 -4.17
C ASP A 61 -11.61 6.31 -3.72
N PHE A 62 -11.70 7.54 -4.27
CA PHE A 62 -10.86 8.65 -3.84
C PHE A 62 -11.15 9.00 -2.38
N ASP A 63 -12.44 9.16 -2.04
CA ASP A 63 -12.86 9.47 -0.66
C ASP A 63 -12.40 8.38 0.31
N VAL A 64 -12.62 7.11 -0.02
CA VAL A 64 -12.17 5.96 0.79
C VAL A 64 -10.64 5.96 0.95
N SER A 65 -9.88 6.23 -0.13
CA SER A 65 -8.42 6.29 -0.04
C SER A 65 -7.94 7.42 0.89
N CYS A 66 -8.59 8.58 0.83
CA CYS A 66 -8.31 9.71 1.72
C CYS A 66 -8.63 9.39 3.18
N GLU A 67 -9.76 8.72 3.45
CA GLU A 67 -10.15 8.28 4.79
C GLU A 67 -9.16 7.28 5.38
N ILE A 68 -8.71 6.31 4.59
CA ILE A 68 -7.68 5.34 4.97
C ILE A 68 -6.39 6.07 5.38
N ILE A 69 -5.90 6.97 4.53
CA ILE A 69 -4.67 7.72 4.77
C ILE A 69 -4.80 8.59 6.02
N ALA A 70 -5.88 9.37 6.13
CA ALA A 70 -6.11 10.27 7.25
C ALA A 70 -6.23 9.50 8.58
N SER A 71 -6.92 8.37 8.58
CA SER A 71 -7.07 7.53 9.78
C SER A 71 -5.76 6.90 10.20
N TRP A 72 -4.97 6.40 9.25
CA TRP A 72 -3.66 5.84 9.53
C TRP A 72 -2.70 6.89 10.10
N LEU A 73 -2.62 8.08 9.49
CA LEU A 73 -1.78 9.17 9.98
C LEU A 73 -2.16 9.63 11.39
N LYS A 74 -3.46 9.66 11.72
CA LYS A 74 -3.92 9.97 13.08
C LYS A 74 -3.50 8.90 14.09
N GLY A 75 -3.44 7.64 13.69
CA GLY A 75 -3.02 6.52 14.54
C GLY A 75 -1.51 6.44 14.80
N LEU A 76 -0.71 7.25 14.10
CA LEU A 76 0.75 7.34 14.29
C LEU A 76 1.19 8.43 15.28
N GLN A 77 0.25 9.27 15.74
CA GLN A 77 0.50 10.31 16.74
C GLN A 77 0.48 9.73 18.15
#